data_AF-A0A0B1SHG5-F1
#
_entry.id   AF-A0A0B1SHG5-F1
#
_cell.length_a   1.000
_cell.length_b   1.000
_cell.length_c   1.000
_cell.angle_alpha   90.00
_cell.angle_beta   90.00
_cell.angle_gamma   90.00
#
_symmetry.space_group_name_H-M   'P 1'
#
loop_
_entity.id
_entity.type
_entity.pdbx_description
1 polymer ?
#
loop_
_entity_poly.entity_id
_entity_poly.type
_entity_poly.pdbx_seq_one_letter_code
_entity_poly.pdbx_strand_id
1 'polypeptide(L)'
;MTLAGTTDNPSEVTLSPTPKNSDVDFILQVAVVVLRTSRNEKTRNRFQEVRSYLSKNAPIRRSDVTSAWSGLRPLVRDPNKKDTKSLARNHIIEVSKSGLITIAGGKWTTYRHMAEETVDTCIKANRLRATNDCVTAGLFLEGGHDYNPLLYIQLIQKHGLDEDVAEHLAHTYGDRAVAVTTLSNATGKRLHQKFPFLDVEVKTAGLWVRCWCHLRYFCDSF
;
A
#
# COMPACT_ATOMS: atom_id res chain seq x y z
N MET A 1 -0.62 15.16 -0.17
CA MET A 1 -1.87 14.39 -0.41
C MET A 1 -2.41 13.94 0.94
N THR A 2 -3.72 14.07 1.19
CA THR A 2 -4.35 13.62 2.45
C THR A 2 -5.20 12.41 2.16
N LEU A 3 -5.02 11.32 2.93
CA LEU A 3 -5.79 10.10 2.80
C LEU A 3 -6.75 9.95 3.99
N ALA A 4 -8.00 9.57 3.71
CA ALA A 4 -9.01 9.31 4.73
C ALA A 4 -9.69 7.96 4.47
N GLY A 5 -9.83 7.15 5.51
CA GLY A 5 -10.37 5.81 5.47
C GLY A 5 -10.35 5.19 6.87
N THR A 6 -10.80 3.96 7.09
CA THR A 6 -11.39 2.96 6.18
C THR A 6 -12.80 2.59 6.68
N THR A 7 -13.59 1.92 5.85
CA THR A 7 -14.80 1.21 6.31
C THR A 7 -14.54 -0.28 6.53
N ASP A 8 -15.41 -0.92 7.32
CA ASP A 8 -15.38 -2.35 7.68
C ASP A 8 -16.72 -3.03 7.28
N ASN A 9 -17.32 -2.60 6.17
CA ASN A 9 -18.59 -3.14 5.70
C ASN A 9 -18.40 -4.52 5.04
N PRO A 10 -19.29 -5.49 5.31
CA PRO A 10 -19.31 -6.76 4.58
C PRO A 10 -19.46 -6.53 3.08
N SER A 11 -18.75 -7.33 2.29
CA SER A 11 -18.77 -7.26 0.84
C SER A 11 -18.63 -8.67 0.26
N GLU A 12 -19.28 -8.90 -0.88
CA GLU A 12 -19.09 -10.12 -1.65
C GLU A 12 -17.68 -10.19 -2.23
N VAL A 13 -17.15 -11.41 -2.35
CA VAL A 13 -15.81 -11.61 -2.92
C VAL A 13 -15.86 -11.30 -4.41
N THR A 14 -15.08 -10.30 -4.83
CA THR A 14 -14.96 -9.87 -6.22
C THR A 14 -13.52 -9.49 -6.52
N LEU A 15 -13.11 -9.69 -7.78
CA LEU A 15 -11.80 -9.24 -8.28
C LEU A 15 -11.76 -7.74 -8.57
N SER A 16 -12.90 -7.05 -8.52
CA SER A 16 -13.01 -5.62 -8.83
C SER A 16 -13.89 -4.90 -7.80
N PRO A 17 -13.45 -4.81 -6.53
CA PRO A 17 -14.19 -4.07 -5.51
C PRO A 17 -14.20 -2.58 -5.84
N THR A 18 -15.39 -1.98 -5.88
CA THR A 18 -15.56 -0.55 -6.14
C THR A 18 -15.98 0.18 -4.86
N PRO A 19 -15.48 1.40 -4.60
CA PRO A 19 -15.96 2.24 -3.50
C PRO A 19 -17.45 2.53 -3.65
N LYS A 20 -18.24 2.33 -2.60
CA LYS A 20 -19.66 2.73 -2.60
C LYS A 20 -19.79 4.19 -2.17
N ASN A 21 -20.78 4.89 -2.73
CA ASN A 21 -21.07 6.28 -2.33
C ASN A 21 -21.31 6.39 -0.81
N SER A 22 -22.02 5.43 -0.23
CA SER A 22 -22.27 5.34 1.21
C SER A 22 -21.01 5.23 2.06
N ASP A 23 -19.97 4.52 1.59
CA ASP A 23 -18.70 4.40 2.30
C ASP A 23 -17.94 5.73 2.29
N VAL A 24 -17.91 6.39 1.13
CA VAL A 24 -17.27 7.71 0.98
C VAL A 24 -18.03 8.76 1.78
N ASP A 25 -19.36 8.76 1.76
CA ASP A 25 -20.19 9.68 2.54
C ASP A 25 -19.99 9.44 4.04
N PHE A 26 -19.84 8.19 4.48
CA PHE A 26 -19.49 7.87 5.86
C PHE A 26 -18.11 8.44 6.24
N ILE A 27 -17.08 8.25 5.41
CA ILE A 27 -15.74 8.79 5.68
C ILE A 27 -15.77 10.33 5.76
N LEU A 28 -16.46 10.98 4.82
CA LEU A 28 -16.64 12.43 4.81
C LEU A 28 -17.43 12.91 6.03
N GLN A 29 -18.50 12.21 6.40
CA GLN A 29 -19.29 12.53 7.57
C GLN A 29 -18.48 12.36 8.84
N VAL A 30 -17.69 11.29 8.99
CA VAL A 30 -16.79 11.12 10.14
C VAL A 30 -15.76 12.26 10.19
N ALA A 31 -15.18 12.63 9.05
CA ALA A 31 -14.27 13.77 8.96
C ALA A 31 -14.94 15.11 9.34
N VAL A 32 -16.24 15.28 9.06
CA VAL A 32 -17.01 16.52 9.33
C VAL A 32 -17.69 16.55 10.71
N VAL A 33 -18.18 15.43 11.25
CA VAL A 33 -18.82 15.31 12.58
C VAL A 33 -17.83 15.67 13.68
N VAL A 34 -16.57 15.33 13.45
CA VAL A 34 -15.41 15.78 14.20
C VAL A 34 -15.38 17.31 14.28
N LEU A 35 -15.65 18.05 13.20
CA LEU A 35 -15.61 19.51 13.21
C LEU A 35 -16.80 20.16 13.96
N ARG A 36 -18.01 19.59 13.88
CA ARG A 36 -19.27 20.23 14.34
C ARG A 36 -19.75 19.90 15.76
N THR A 37 -19.15 18.95 16.47
CA THR A 37 -19.59 18.58 17.83
C THR A 37 -19.09 19.58 18.89
N SER A 38 -19.82 20.68 19.07
CA SER A 38 -19.69 21.61 20.21
C SER A 38 -21.02 21.85 20.94
N ARG A 39 -22.02 20.96 20.85
CA ARG A 39 -23.32 21.17 21.52
C ARG A 39 -23.97 19.97 22.22
N ASN A 40 -23.39 18.77 22.27
CA ASN A 40 -23.93 17.68 23.08
C ASN A 40 -22.84 16.81 23.73
N GLU A 41 -22.96 16.60 25.04
CA GLU A 41 -21.92 16.07 25.93
C GLU A 41 -21.74 14.54 25.84
N LYS A 42 -22.80 13.81 25.45
CA LYS A 42 -22.82 12.33 25.44
C LYS A 42 -22.04 11.66 24.29
N THR A 43 -21.73 12.40 23.22
CA THR A 43 -21.01 11.90 22.02
C THR A 43 -19.52 12.30 22.02
N ARG A 44 -19.08 13.02 23.06
CA ARG A 44 -17.78 13.70 23.15
C ARG A 44 -16.57 12.76 23.19
N ASN A 45 -16.72 11.53 23.70
CA ASN A 45 -15.56 10.70 24.05
C ASN A 45 -15.04 9.75 22.97
N ARG A 46 -15.71 9.62 21.80
CA ARG A 46 -15.27 8.67 20.75
C ARG A 46 -14.60 9.30 19.52
N PHE A 47 -14.65 10.63 19.38
CA PHE A 47 -14.23 11.34 18.16
C PHE A 47 -13.34 12.57 18.42
N GLN A 48 -12.85 12.78 19.65
CA GLN A 48 -12.00 13.92 20.00
C GLN A 48 -10.64 13.90 19.29
N GLU A 49 -10.09 12.73 18.98
CA GLU A 49 -8.74 12.56 18.45
C GLU A 49 -8.59 13.01 16.99
N VAL A 50 -9.66 12.92 16.19
CA VAL A 50 -9.63 13.31 14.77
C VAL A 50 -9.71 14.84 14.60
N ARG A 51 -10.18 15.59 15.61
CA ARG A 51 -10.37 17.06 15.56
C ARG A 51 -9.07 17.83 15.42
N SER A 52 -7.96 17.27 15.88
CA SER A 52 -6.66 17.93 15.81
C SER A 52 -6.05 17.94 14.41
N TYR A 53 -6.48 17.03 13.52
CA TYR A 53 -5.81 16.80 12.24
C TYR A 53 -6.39 17.58 11.05
N LEU A 54 -7.64 18.05 11.13
CA LEU A 54 -8.30 18.77 10.03
C LEU A 54 -8.54 20.22 10.44
N SER A 55 -8.03 21.16 9.63
CA SER A 55 -8.10 22.59 9.87
C SER A 55 -9.51 23.04 10.25
N LYS A 56 -9.63 23.77 11.37
CA LYS A 56 -10.88 24.11 12.07
C LYS A 56 -11.97 24.79 11.23
N ASN A 57 -11.68 25.24 9.99
CA ASN A 57 -12.49 26.23 9.27
C ASN A 57 -12.98 25.84 7.86
N ALA A 58 -12.69 24.64 7.35
CA ALA A 58 -13.13 24.23 6.00
C ALA A 58 -14.02 22.97 6.05
N PRO A 59 -15.32 23.06 5.70
CA PRO A 59 -16.15 21.87 5.56
C PRO A 59 -15.73 21.11 4.30
N ILE A 60 -15.24 19.88 4.46
CA ILE A 60 -14.89 18.98 3.35
C ILE A 60 -16.18 18.57 2.63
N ARG A 61 -16.23 18.77 1.32
CA ARG A 61 -17.34 18.42 0.43
C ARG A 61 -16.99 17.20 -0.40
N ARG A 62 -18.02 16.54 -0.94
CA ARG A 62 -17.81 15.42 -1.86
C ARG A 62 -17.07 15.82 -3.13
N SER A 63 -17.21 17.08 -3.56
CA SER A 63 -16.44 17.65 -4.68
C SER A 63 -14.93 17.71 -4.44
N ASP A 64 -14.49 17.62 -3.18
CA ASP A 64 -13.08 17.71 -2.81
C ASP A 64 -12.39 16.33 -2.86
N VAL A 65 -13.15 15.26 -3.13
CA VAL A 65 -12.63 13.89 -3.29
C VAL A 65 -12.09 13.74 -4.71
N THR A 66 -10.75 13.68 -4.84
CA THR A 66 -10.08 13.52 -6.14
C THR A 66 -9.99 12.06 -6.60
N SER A 67 -9.98 11.11 -5.67
CA SER A 67 -9.92 9.67 -5.96
C SER A 67 -10.48 8.85 -4.80
N ALA A 68 -10.95 7.64 -5.11
CA ALA A 68 -11.37 6.66 -4.11
C ALA A 68 -11.04 5.25 -4.61
N TRP A 69 -10.58 4.38 -3.70
CA TRP A 69 -10.33 2.97 -3.99
C TRP A 69 -10.90 2.10 -2.88
N SER A 70 -11.14 0.83 -3.21
CA SER A 70 -11.66 -0.17 -2.28
C SER A 70 -10.82 -1.43 -2.40
N GLY A 71 -10.72 -2.17 -1.30
CA GLY A 71 -10.01 -3.43 -1.21
C GLY A 71 -10.69 -4.35 -0.22
N LEU A 72 -10.69 -5.64 -0.53
CA LEU A 72 -11.26 -6.67 0.34
C LEU A 72 -10.18 -7.18 1.29
N ARG A 73 -10.52 -7.25 2.58
CA ARG A 73 -9.65 -7.89 3.57
C ARG A 73 -9.93 -9.40 3.57
N PRO A 74 -8.94 -10.27 3.31
CA PRO A 74 -9.12 -11.71 3.39
C PRO A 74 -9.16 -12.13 4.86
N LEU A 75 -10.27 -11.84 5.55
CA LEU A 75 -10.43 -12.20 6.95
C LEU A 75 -10.78 -13.68 7.04
N VAL A 76 -9.97 -14.41 7.80
CA VAL A 76 -10.12 -15.87 7.88
C VAL A 76 -10.87 -16.23 9.15
N ARG A 77 -11.77 -17.20 9.00
CA ARG A 77 -12.43 -17.86 10.11
C ARG A 77 -11.70 -19.16 10.39
N ASP A 78 -11.27 -19.34 11.63
CA ASP A 78 -10.70 -20.61 12.08
C ASP A 78 -11.81 -21.68 12.08
N PRO A 79 -11.71 -22.75 11.26
CA PRO A 79 -12.71 -23.80 11.21
C PRO A 79 -12.82 -24.59 12.53
N ASN A 80 -11.81 -24.53 13.40
CA ASN A 80 -11.78 -25.22 14.68
C ASN A 80 -12.36 -24.39 15.84
N LYS A 81 -12.65 -23.10 15.64
CA LYS A 81 -13.29 -22.24 16.66
C LYS A 81 -14.78 -22.05 16.36
N LYS A 82 -15.62 -22.45 17.33
CA LYS A 82 -17.09 -22.30 17.28
C LYS A 82 -17.56 -20.84 17.32
N ASP A 83 -16.70 -19.92 17.75
CA ASP A 83 -17.09 -18.53 17.99
C ASP A 83 -17.08 -17.70 16.70
N THR A 84 -18.28 -17.45 16.15
CA THR A 84 -18.55 -16.83 14.85
C THR A 84 -18.21 -15.35 14.74
N LYS A 85 -17.90 -14.67 15.85
CA LYS A 85 -17.79 -13.20 15.90
C LYS A 85 -16.36 -12.64 15.95
N SER A 86 -15.34 -13.47 16.17
CA SER A 86 -13.95 -13.02 16.13
C SER A 86 -13.29 -13.46 14.82
N LEU A 87 -13.55 -12.71 13.75
CA LEU A 87 -12.70 -12.79 12.55
C LEU A 87 -11.25 -12.51 12.99
N ALA A 88 -10.40 -13.53 12.93
CA ALA A 88 -9.02 -13.39 13.36
C ALA A 88 -8.31 -12.45 12.38
N ARG A 89 -7.75 -11.35 12.90
CA ARG A 89 -6.87 -10.46 12.12
C ARG A 89 -5.44 -11.03 11.94
N ASN A 90 -5.22 -12.26 12.41
CA ASN A 90 -3.97 -12.98 12.28
C ASN A 90 -4.03 -13.87 11.02
N HIS A 91 -2.87 -14.33 10.57
CA HIS A 91 -2.83 -15.36 9.53
C HIS A 91 -3.03 -16.74 10.13
N ILE A 92 -3.49 -17.66 9.28
CA ILE A 92 -3.48 -19.11 9.55
C ILE A 92 -2.62 -19.79 8.50
N ILE A 93 -1.96 -20.89 8.89
CA ILE A 93 -1.25 -21.78 7.99
C ILE A 93 -1.84 -23.18 8.20
N GLU A 94 -2.37 -23.77 7.13
CA GLU A 94 -2.98 -25.10 7.14
C GLU A 94 -2.23 -26.02 6.18
N VAL A 95 -1.97 -27.25 6.62
CA VAL A 95 -1.40 -28.31 5.80
C VAL A 95 -2.48 -29.36 5.54
N SER A 96 -2.86 -29.53 4.27
CA SER A 96 -3.85 -30.52 3.88
C SER A 96 -3.26 -31.94 3.96
N LYS A 97 -4.14 -32.96 3.93
CA LYS A 97 -3.72 -34.37 3.85
C LYS A 97 -2.91 -34.70 2.59
N SER A 98 -3.06 -33.91 1.53
CA SER A 98 -2.27 -34.06 0.29
C SER A 98 -0.91 -33.35 0.36
N GLY A 99 -0.60 -32.66 1.46
CA GLY A 99 0.61 -31.86 1.62
C GLY A 99 0.52 -30.45 1.04
N LEU A 100 -0.68 -29.99 0.61
CA LEU A 100 -0.88 -28.61 0.17
C LEU A 100 -0.83 -27.68 1.38
N ILE A 101 -0.02 -26.63 1.29
CA ILE A 101 0.14 -25.64 2.35
C ILE A 101 -0.56 -24.36 1.93
N THR A 102 -1.50 -23.94 2.77
CA THR A 102 -2.33 -22.76 2.52
C THR A 102 -2.05 -21.74 3.62
N ILE A 103 -1.64 -20.54 3.22
CA ILE A 103 -1.64 -19.36 4.10
C ILE A 103 -2.86 -18.50 3.76
N ALA A 104 -3.57 -18.06 4.79
CA ALA A 104 -4.70 -17.14 4.62
C ALA A 104 -4.72 -16.08 5.73
N GLY A 105 -5.13 -14.87 5.38
CA GLY A 105 -5.27 -13.75 6.31
C GLY A 105 -3.97 -12.99 6.59
N GLY A 106 -3.88 -12.44 7.80
CA GLY A 106 -2.75 -11.64 8.24
C GLY A 106 -2.75 -10.18 7.73
N LYS A 107 -1.64 -9.49 8.00
CA LYS A 107 -1.47 -8.07 7.68
C LYS A 107 -0.25 -7.86 6.79
N TRP A 108 -0.28 -6.80 5.99
CA TRP A 108 0.90 -6.36 5.25
C TRP A 108 2.10 -6.14 6.17
N THR A 109 1.90 -5.58 7.37
CA THR A 109 2.98 -5.33 8.33
C THR A 109 3.63 -6.60 8.89
N THR A 110 2.96 -7.76 8.79
CA THR A 110 3.48 -9.04 9.29
C THR A 110 3.96 -9.95 8.17
N TYR A 111 3.93 -9.51 6.90
CA TYR A 111 4.17 -10.37 5.74
C TYR A 111 5.49 -11.16 5.78
N ARG A 112 6.58 -10.54 6.25
CA ARG A 112 7.89 -11.20 6.36
C ARG A 112 7.85 -12.37 7.32
N HIS A 113 7.27 -12.16 8.51
CA HIS A 113 7.13 -13.22 9.53
C HIS A 113 6.15 -14.31 9.05
N MET A 114 5.09 -13.93 8.36
CA MET A 114 4.16 -14.89 7.74
C MET A 114 4.86 -15.78 6.71
N ALA A 115 5.71 -15.19 5.87
CA ALA A 115 6.48 -15.92 4.87
C ALA A 115 7.47 -16.90 5.52
N GLU A 116 8.20 -16.45 6.54
CA GLU A 116 9.11 -17.29 7.34
C GLU A 116 8.39 -18.50 7.94
N GLU A 117 7.29 -18.27 8.66
CA GLU A 117 6.50 -19.35 9.29
C GLU A 117 5.90 -20.32 8.26
N THR A 118 5.50 -19.80 7.09
CA THR A 118 5.00 -20.63 5.98
C THR A 118 6.11 -21.53 5.44
N VAL A 119 7.31 -20.99 5.19
CA VAL A 119 8.45 -21.77 4.71
C VAL A 119 8.88 -22.81 5.73
N ASP A 120 8.92 -22.48 7.02
CA ASP A 120 9.21 -23.42 8.10
C ASP A 120 8.19 -24.56 8.16
N THR A 121 6.91 -24.24 7.95
CA THR A 121 5.85 -25.24 7.85
C THR A 121 6.05 -26.13 6.63
N CYS A 122 6.44 -25.58 5.49
CA CYS A 122 6.81 -26.35 4.28
C CYS A 122 7.94 -27.32 4.54
N ILE A 123 9.00 -26.87 5.23
CA ILE A 123 10.16 -27.69 5.57
C ILE A 123 9.75 -28.85 6.47
N LYS A 124 8.98 -28.57 7.53
CA LYS A 124 8.51 -29.58 8.50
C LYS A 124 7.55 -30.59 7.85
N ALA A 125 6.55 -30.11 7.12
CA ALA A 125 5.51 -30.96 6.51
C ALA A 125 6.09 -31.91 5.45
N ASN A 126 7.06 -31.44 4.66
CA ASN A 126 7.66 -32.22 3.57
C ASN A 126 9.00 -32.85 3.92
N ARG A 127 9.43 -32.79 5.20
CA ARG A 127 10.71 -33.33 5.69
C ARG A 127 11.91 -32.85 4.87
N LEU A 128 11.88 -31.59 4.44
CA LEU A 128 12.98 -30.98 3.68
C LEU A 128 14.14 -30.70 4.62
N ARG A 129 15.36 -30.71 4.07
CA ARG A 129 16.56 -30.29 4.79
C ARG A 129 16.87 -28.84 4.44
N ALA A 130 16.66 -27.94 5.39
CA ALA A 130 17.10 -26.55 5.25
C ALA A 130 18.63 -26.47 5.24
N THR A 131 19.18 -25.60 4.41
CA THR A 131 20.64 -25.37 4.36
C THR A 131 21.08 -24.39 5.46
N ASN A 132 20.19 -23.49 5.86
CA ASN A 132 20.41 -22.43 6.85
C ASN A 132 19.08 -21.97 7.45
N ASP A 133 19.16 -21.22 8.54
CA ASP A 133 18.02 -20.52 9.12
C ASP A 133 17.56 -19.36 8.23
N CYS A 134 16.35 -18.84 8.49
CA CYS A 134 15.78 -17.72 7.75
C CYS A 134 16.68 -16.48 7.85
N VAL A 135 17.12 -15.97 6.70
CA VAL A 135 17.99 -14.77 6.61
C VAL A 135 17.22 -13.48 6.31
N THR A 136 15.91 -13.58 6.04
CA THR A 136 15.10 -12.46 5.50
C THR A 136 15.01 -11.25 6.43
N ALA A 137 15.25 -11.41 7.73
CA ALA A 137 15.23 -10.31 8.68
C ALA A 137 16.34 -9.26 8.42
N GLY A 138 17.47 -9.67 7.85
CA GLY A 138 18.61 -8.80 7.55
C GLY A 138 18.76 -8.47 6.06
N LEU A 139 17.87 -8.95 5.21
CA LEU A 139 17.93 -8.68 3.77
C LEU A 139 17.24 -7.36 3.42
N PHE A 140 17.93 -6.53 2.64
CA PHE A 140 17.32 -5.36 2.02
C PHE A 140 16.50 -5.77 0.81
N LEU A 141 15.34 -5.13 0.64
CA LEU A 141 14.59 -5.23 -0.61
C LEU A 141 15.33 -4.48 -1.72
N GLU A 142 15.03 -4.81 -2.97
CA GLU A 142 15.55 -4.05 -4.10
C GLU A 142 15.18 -2.57 -3.98
N GLY A 143 16.14 -1.67 -4.24
CA GLY A 143 16.00 -0.23 -3.97
C GLY A 143 16.57 0.21 -2.62
N GLY A 144 16.74 -0.72 -1.67
CA GLY A 144 17.06 -0.38 -0.29
C GLY A 144 18.52 -0.55 0.17
N HIS A 145 19.43 -1.04 -0.67
CA HIS A 145 20.80 -1.39 -0.24
C HIS A 145 21.64 -0.14 0.02
N ASP A 146 21.66 0.78 -0.94
CA ASP A 146 22.40 2.05 -0.87
C ASP A 146 21.45 3.23 -0.72
N TYR A 147 20.40 3.08 0.12
CA TYR A 147 19.44 4.15 0.34
C TYR A 147 20.13 5.39 0.93
N ASN A 148 20.00 6.51 0.22
CA ASN A 148 20.53 7.79 0.64
C ASN A 148 19.46 8.88 0.40
N PRO A 149 19.00 9.60 1.42
CA PRO A 149 18.02 10.67 1.26
C PRO A 149 18.52 11.82 0.37
N LEU A 150 19.83 11.95 0.18
CA LEU A 150 20.46 12.95 -0.69
C LEU A 150 20.77 12.42 -2.09
N LEU A 151 20.32 11.22 -2.45
CA LEU A 151 20.55 10.62 -3.78
C LEU A 151 20.05 11.53 -4.91
N TYR A 152 18.94 12.25 -4.70
CA TYR A 152 18.39 13.17 -5.70
C TYR A 152 19.40 14.25 -6.15
N ILE A 153 20.26 14.75 -5.25
CA ILE A 153 21.31 15.73 -5.58
C ILE A 153 22.29 15.13 -6.60
N GLN A 154 22.69 13.87 -6.39
CA GLN A 154 23.59 13.18 -7.30
C GLN A 154 22.93 12.96 -8.68
N LEU A 155 21.63 12.63 -8.69
CA LEU A 155 20.87 12.47 -9.92
C LEU A 155 20.80 13.79 -10.70
N ILE A 156 20.55 14.92 -10.03
CA ILE A 156 20.56 16.26 -10.65
C ILE A 156 21.95 16.57 -11.24
N GLN A 157 23.01 16.41 -10.45
CA GLN A 157 24.37 16.76 -10.87
C GLN A 157 24.89 15.88 -12.03
N LYS A 158 24.57 14.59 -12.01
CA LYS A 158 25.09 13.63 -12.99
C LYS A 158 24.24 13.53 -14.26
N HIS A 159 22.92 13.68 -14.14
CA HIS A 159 21.97 13.44 -15.23
C HIS A 159 21.19 14.70 -15.64
N GLY A 160 21.42 15.85 -15.01
CA GLY A 160 20.77 17.11 -15.38
C GLY A 160 19.25 17.09 -15.24
N LEU A 161 18.73 16.30 -14.30
CA LEU A 161 17.29 16.17 -14.06
C LEU A 161 16.74 17.37 -13.28
N ASP A 162 15.47 17.67 -13.53
CA ASP A 162 14.70 18.59 -12.70
C ASP A 162 14.58 18.05 -11.27
N GLU A 163 14.52 18.94 -10.28
CA GLU A 163 14.54 18.60 -8.86
C GLU A 163 13.39 17.67 -8.45
N ASP A 164 12.17 17.96 -8.90
CA ASP A 164 10.98 17.15 -8.61
C ASP A 164 11.07 15.73 -9.18
N VAL A 165 11.66 15.57 -10.36
CA VAL A 165 11.91 14.26 -10.99
C VAL A 165 12.96 13.50 -10.21
N ALA A 166 14.06 14.15 -9.83
CA ALA A 166 15.13 13.52 -9.07
C ALA A 166 14.64 13.04 -7.69
N GLU A 167 13.85 13.85 -6.99
CA GLU A 167 13.23 13.48 -5.72
C GLU A 167 12.27 12.30 -5.89
N HIS A 168 11.40 12.33 -6.91
CA HIS A 168 10.47 11.25 -7.22
C HIS A 168 11.22 9.92 -7.45
N LEU A 169 12.26 9.94 -8.28
CA LEU A 169 13.02 8.74 -8.62
C LEU A 169 13.76 8.18 -7.40
N ALA A 170 14.40 9.05 -6.61
CA ALA A 170 15.10 8.65 -5.39
C ALA A 170 14.15 8.05 -4.35
N HIS A 171 12.97 8.64 -4.13
CA HIS A 171 11.99 8.11 -3.18
C HIS A 171 11.30 6.82 -3.65
N THR A 172 11.07 6.66 -4.96
CA THR A 172 10.31 5.52 -5.50
C THR A 172 11.20 4.31 -5.74
N TYR A 173 12.40 4.50 -6.29
CA TYR A 173 13.28 3.42 -6.72
C TYR A 173 14.51 3.24 -5.81
N GLY A 174 14.77 4.19 -4.89
CA GLY A 174 15.93 4.14 -4.02
C GLY A 174 17.24 4.03 -4.82
N ASP A 175 18.10 3.09 -4.45
CA ASP A 175 19.37 2.84 -5.14
C ASP A 175 19.23 2.52 -6.66
N ARG A 176 18.07 2.01 -7.09
CA ARG A 176 17.77 1.72 -8.50
C ARG A 176 17.48 2.95 -9.33
N ALA A 177 17.30 4.12 -8.72
CA ALA A 177 17.07 5.37 -9.45
C ALA A 177 18.20 5.67 -10.47
N VAL A 178 19.46 5.32 -10.13
CA VAL A 178 20.59 5.49 -11.05
C VAL A 178 20.47 4.58 -12.29
N ALA A 179 19.97 3.36 -12.12
CA ALA A 179 19.76 2.45 -13.24
C ALA A 179 18.62 2.94 -14.15
N VAL A 180 17.50 3.40 -13.56
CA VAL A 180 16.35 3.97 -14.28
C VAL A 180 16.78 5.19 -15.11
N THR A 181 17.58 6.08 -14.52
CA THR A 181 18.08 7.28 -15.20
C THR A 181 19.11 6.97 -16.28
N THR A 182 19.95 5.95 -16.11
CA THR A 182 20.93 5.53 -17.12
C THR A 182 20.25 4.95 -18.36
N LEU A 183 19.11 4.28 -18.21
CA LEU A 183 18.29 3.80 -19.33
C LEU A 183 17.62 4.95 -20.11
N SER A 184 17.54 6.12 -19.48
CA SER A 184 17.01 7.34 -20.06
C SER A 184 18.15 8.06 -20.78
N ASN A 185 18.18 8.05 -22.11
CA ASN A 185 19.21 8.76 -22.87
C ASN A 185 19.23 10.26 -22.47
N ALA A 186 20.20 10.62 -21.62
CA ALA A 186 20.65 11.94 -21.14
C ALA A 186 19.63 12.92 -20.53
N THR A 187 18.35 12.97 -20.91
CA THR A 187 17.41 13.99 -20.39
C THR A 187 15.97 13.50 -20.35
N GLY A 188 15.74 12.24 -19.96
CA GLY A 188 14.44 11.55 -19.91
C GLY A 188 13.19 12.40 -20.15
N LYS A 189 12.47 12.08 -21.23
CA LYS A 189 11.28 12.85 -21.60
C LYS A 189 10.20 12.63 -20.55
N ARG A 190 9.71 13.72 -19.93
CA ARG A 190 8.53 13.65 -19.06
C ARG A 190 7.32 13.09 -19.82
N LEU A 191 6.57 12.21 -19.16
CA LEU A 191 5.28 11.72 -19.67
C LEU A 191 4.25 12.84 -19.72
N HIS A 192 4.24 13.70 -18.71
CA HIS A 192 3.35 14.85 -18.62
C HIS A 192 4.09 16.01 -17.95
N GLN A 193 3.94 17.23 -18.48
CA GLN A 193 4.72 18.39 -18.03
C GLN A 193 4.54 18.75 -16.55
N LYS A 194 3.35 18.48 -15.99
CA LYS A 194 3.01 18.82 -14.60
C LYS A 194 3.44 17.77 -13.57
N PHE A 195 3.96 16.62 -13.99
CA PHE A 195 4.25 15.50 -13.08
C PHE A 195 5.70 15.02 -13.24
N PRO A 196 6.32 14.49 -12.16
CA PRO A 196 7.74 14.14 -12.12
C PRO A 196 8.04 12.77 -12.75
N PHE A 197 7.29 12.36 -13.76
CA PHE A 197 7.33 11.00 -14.29
C PHE A 197 7.98 10.96 -15.67
N LEU A 198 8.91 10.03 -15.87
CA LEU A 198 9.65 9.86 -17.10
C LEU A 198 9.09 8.73 -17.98
N ASP A 199 9.23 8.88 -19.29
CA ASP A 199 8.85 7.83 -20.25
C ASP A 199 9.60 6.52 -20.04
N VAL A 200 10.84 6.59 -19.56
CA VAL A 200 11.67 5.45 -19.20
C VAL A 200 11.10 4.64 -18.05
N GLU A 201 10.34 5.25 -17.14
CA GLU A 201 9.72 4.52 -16.03
C GLU A 201 8.67 3.53 -16.54
N VAL A 202 7.93 3.89 -17.60
CA VAL A 202 6.99 2.97 -18.25
C VAL A 202 7.73 1.83 -18.94
N LYS A 203 8.87 2.11 -19.58
CA LYS A 203 9.70 1.08 -20.22
C LYS A 203 10.31 0.12 -19.20
N THR A 204 10.77 0.66 -18.07
CA THR A 204 11.34 -0.11 -16.96
C THR A 204 10.26 -0.94 -16.27
N ALA A 205 9.09 -0.35 -16.01
CA ALA A 205 7.94 -1.03 -15.45
C ALA A 205 7.42 -2.12 -16.40
N GLY A 206 7.46 -1.91 -17.72
CA GLY A 206 7.01 -2.85 -18.76
C GLY A 206 7.75 -4.20 -18.76
N LEU A 207 8.91 -4.32 -18.09
CA LEU A 207 9.57 -5.60 -17.85
C LEU A 207 8.77 -6.51 -16.90
N TRP A 208 7.88 -5.95 -16.08
CA TRP A 208 7.05 -6.67 -15.10
C TRP A 208 5.55 -6.33 -15.19
N VAL A 209 5.18 -5.26 -15.88
CA VAL A 209 3.82 -4.74 -16.04
C VAL A 209 3.25 -5.14 -17.39
N ARG A 210 2.32 -6.11 -17.39
CA ARG A 210 1.64 -6.60 -18.60
C ARG A 210 0.41 -5.80 -19.03
N CYS A 211 -0.07 -4.85 -18.22
CA CYS A 211 -1.23 -4.03 -18.55
C CYS A 211 -1.16 -2.62 -17.94
N TRP A 212 -1.75 -1.65 -18.63
CA TRP A 212 -1.91 -0.26 -18.16
C TRP A 212 -2.57 -0.14 -16.78
N CYS A 213 -3.36 -1.14 -16.34
CA CYS A 213 -3.99 -1.15 -15.03
C CYS A 213 -3.00 -1.32 -13.86
N HIS A 214 -1.79 -1.86 -14.07
CA HIS A 214 -0.76 -1.84 -13.02
C HIS A 214 -0.10 -0.47 -12.85
N LEU A 215 -0.24 0.41 -13.85
CA LEU A 215 0.16 1.83 -13.80
C LEU A 215 -1.03 2.74 -13.42
N ARG A 216 -2.25 2.22 -13.20
CA ARG A 216 -3.52 3.00 -13.16
C ARG A 216 -3.68 4.00 -12.03
N TYR A 217 -2.79 4.04 -11.04
CA TYR A 217 -2.78 5.15 -10.10
C TYR A 217 -2.37 6.49 -10.75
N PHE A 218 -1.99 6.49 -12.04
CA PHE A 218 -1.59 7.67 -12.79
C PHE A 218 -2.68 8.41 -13.59
N CYS A 219 -3.77 7.74 -14.01
CA CYS A 219 -4.60 8.28 -15.09
C CYS A 219 -6.06 8.57 -14.75
N ASP A 220 -6.61 8.06 -13.64
CA ASP A 220 -8.02 8.33 -13.29
C ASP A 220 -8.23 9.72 -12.63
N SER A 221 -7.33 10.68 -12.89
CA SER A 221 -7.45 12.09 -12.47
C SER A 221 -7.12 13.09 -13.59
N PHE A 222 -7.19 12.65 -14.86
CA PHE A 222 -7.20 13.54 -16.03
C PHE A 222 -8.61 13.71 -16.58
#